data_AF-A0A962N504-F1
#
_entry.id   AF-A0A962N504-F1
#
_cell.length_a   1.000
_cell.length_b   1.000
_cell.length_c   1.000
_cell.angle_alpha   90.00
_cell.angle_beta   90.00
_cell.angle_gamma   90.00
#
_symmetry.space_group_name_H-M   'P 1'
#
loop_
_entity.id
_entity.type
_entity.pdbx_description
1 polymer ?
#
loop_
_entity_poly.entity_id
_entity_poly.type
_entity_poly.pdbx_seq_one_letter_code
_entity_poly.pdbx_strand_id
1 'polypeptide(L)'
;MASALRTLGMLGGMSWESTIPYYRNLNRVIRTARGGHHSAPLLLCSVDFDEIERFQASDDWDGAGRLLGGKAWSLANAGAEALLLCTNTMHRVASQIEAISGLPLLHVGDACGAAIRGAGLRRIGLLGTRYTMEMNFLIDRLEQQFDLQVLVPESDDRQLVHRVIFDELCQGEVLASSRR
;
A
#
# COMPACT_ATOMS: atom_id res chain seq x y z
N MET A 1 5.58 -30.26 -12.71
CA MET A 1 4.56 -29.32 -13.24
C MET A 1 4.70 -28.01 -12.48
N ALA A 2 4.62 -26.86 -13.14
CA ALA A 2 4.58 -25.59 -12.42
C ALA A 2 3.32 -25.54 -11.56
N SER A 3 3.43 -25.08 -10.31
CA SER A 3 2.27 -24.93 -9.42
C SER A 3 1.23 -23.99 -10.04
N ALA A 4 -0.05 -24.18 -9.73
CA ALA A 4 -1.09 -23.23 -10.12
C ALA A 4 -0.78 -21.84 -9.52
N LEU A 5 -1.08 -20.77 -10.27
CA LEU A 5 -0.98 -19.41 -9.73
C LEU A 5 -2.12 -19.19 -8.73
N ARG A 6 -1.80 -18.54 -7.62
CA ARG A 6 -2.77 -18.14 -6.60
C ARG A 6 -3.40 -16.81 -6.95
N THR A 7 -4.67 -16.63 -6.63
CA THR A 7 -5.40 -15.38 -6.91
C THR A 7 -5.13 -14.34 -5.82
N LEU A 8 -4.66 -13.14 -6.21
CA LEU A 8 -4.47 -12.03 -5.28
C LEU A 8 -5.67 -11.08 -5.30
N GLY A 9 -6.16 -10.71 -4.12
CA GLY A 9 -7.13 -9.63 -3.93
C GLY A 9 -6.41 -8.30 -3.72
N MET A 10 -6.73 -7.30 -4.51
CA MET A 10 -6.15 -5.97 -4.44
C MET A 10 -7.19 -4.97 -3.94
N LEU A 11 -6.89 -4.29 -2.85
CA LEU A 11 -7.59 -3.08 -2.44
C LEU A 11 -6.85 -1.87 -3.02
N GLY A 12 -7.44 -1.22 -4.02
CA GLY A 12 -6.86 -0.09 -4.74
C GLY A 12 -7.78 1.12 -4.78
N GLY A 13 -7.46 2.09 -5.61
CA GLY A 13 -8.19 3.37 -5.68
C GLY A 13 -7.78 4.36 -4.58
N MET A 14 -6.57 4.26 -4.02
CA MET A 14 -6.08 5.13 -2.93
C MET A 14 -4.70 5.75 -3.20
N SER A 15 -4.48 6.44 -4.32
CA SER A 15 -5.43 6.76 -5.38
C SER A 15 -5.44 5.70 -6.52
N TRP A 16 -6.22 5.90 -7.58
CA TRP A 16 -6.27 4.96 -8.69
C TRP A 16 -5.00 5.04 -9.56
N GLU A 17 -4.37 6.21 -9.63
CA GLU A 17 -3.10 6.45 -10.33
C GLU A 17 -2.00 5.50 -9.82
N SER A 18 -1.95 5.28 -8.49
CA SER A 18 -0.97 4.39 -7.86
C SER A 18 -1.32 2.90 -7.99
N THR A 19 -2.60 2.58 -8.22
CA THR A 19 -3.07 1.19 -8.39
C THR A 19 -2.64 0.59 -9.74
N ILE A 20 -2.58 1.42 -10.79
CA ILE A 20 -2.17 1.00 -12.14
C ILE A 20 -0.77 0.35 -12.14
N PRO A 21 0.27 0.96 -11.52
CA PRO A 21 1.58 0.33 -11.35
C PRO A 21 1.54 -1.07 -10.72
N TYR A 22 0.73 -1.32 -9.68
CA TYR A 22 0.62 -2.65 -9.08
C TYR A 22 0.13 -3.69 -10.08
N TYR A 23 -1.00 -3.42 -10.74
CA TYR A 23 -1.56 -4.32 -11.75
C TYR A 23 -0.56 -4.61 -12.88
N ARG A 24 0.08 -3.56 -13.39
CA ARG A 24 1.08 -3.67 -14.47
C ARG A 24 2.28 -4.50 -14.05
N ASN A 25 2.83 -4.25 -12.87
CA ASN A 25 4.05 -4.92 -12.41
C ASN A 25 3.80 -6.39 -12.06
N LEU A 26 2.68 -6.71 -11.41
CA LEU A 26 2.30 -8.09 -11.11
C LEU A 26 2.19 -8.93 -12.40
N ASN A 27 1.51 -8.41 -13.42
CA ASN A 27 1.41 -9.09 -14.71
C ASN A 27 2.77 -9.26 -15.41
N ARG A 28 3.65 -8.25 -15.34
CA ARG A 28 5.01 -8.34 -15.90
C ARG A 28 5.85 -9.40 -15.21
N VAL A 29 5.79 -9.48 -13.88
CA VAL A 29 6.52 -10.49 -13.09
C VAL A 29 6.05 -11.89 -13.46
N ILE A 30 4.73 -12.13 -13.54
CA ILE A 30 4.20 -13.43 -13.93
C ILE A 30 4.59 -13.81 -15.37
N ARG A 31 4.47 -12.88 -16.32
CA ARG A 31 4.89 -13.12 -17.71
C ARG A 31 6.38 -13.44 -17.80
N THR A 32 7.21 -12.74 -17.03
CA THR A 32 8.67 -12.99 -17.00
C THR A 32 8.98 -14.37 -16.43
N ALA A 33 8.28 -14.77 -15.35
CA ALA A 33 8.51 -16.05 -14.68
C ALA A 33 7.97 -17.26 -15.46
N ARG A 34 6.88 -17.11 -16.22
CA ARG A 34 6.18 -18.24 -16.88
C ARG A 34 6.21 -18.21 -18.41
N GLY A 35 6.61 -17.09 -19.02
CA GLY A 35 6.66 -16.93 -20.48
C GLY A 35 5.29 -16.89 -21.16
N GLY A 36 5.31 -16.87 -22.49
CA GLY A 36 4.11 -16.92 -23.33
C GLY A 36 3.10 -15.81 -23.03
N HIS A 37 1.83 -16.21 -22.88
CA HIS A 37 0.69 -15.35 -22.60
C HIS A 37 0.22 -15.41 -21.13
N HIS A 38 1.07 -15.90 -20.21
CA HIS A 38 0.71 -15.95 -18.79
C HIS A 38 0.55 -14.54 -18.19
N SER A 39 -0.50 -14.37 -17.40
CA SER A 39 -0.86 -13.17 -16.65
C SER A 39 -1.17 -13.52 -15.19
N ALA A 40 -1.16 -12.52 -14.31
CA ALA A 40 -1.46 -12.71 -12.90
C ALA A 40 -2.99 -12.86 -12.68
N PRO A 41 -3.46 -13.88 -11.94
CA PRO A 41 -4.84 -13.95 -11.48
C PRO A 41 -5.05 -12.90 -10.37
N LEU A 42 -5.87 -11.89 -10.66
CA LEU A 42 -6.08 -10.73 -9.80
C LEU A 42 -7.58 -10.43 -9.67
N LEU A 43 -8.00 -10.09 -8.46
CA LEU A 43 -9.29 -9.47 -8.17
C LEU A 43 -9.02 -8.08 -7.63
N LEU A 44 -9.59 -7.04 -8.24
CA LEU A 44 -9.38 -5.66 -7.82
C LEU A 44 -10.68 -5.07 -7.30
N CYS A 45 -10.68 -4.60 -6.06
CA CYS A 45 -11.66 -3.66 -5.55
C CYS A 45 -11.03 -2.26 -5.53
N SER A 46 -11.48 -1.41 -6.45
CA SER A 46 -11.10 0.01 -6.46
C SER A 46 -12.17 0.80 -5.70
N VAL A 47 -11.76 1.48 -4.63
CA VAL A 47 -12.67 2.33 -3.85
C VAL A 47 -12.77 3.73 -4.45
N ASP A 48 -13.81 4.46 -4.04
CA ASP A 48 -13.83 5.91 -4.20
C ASP A 48 -12.87 6.52 -3.17
N PHE A 49 -11.85 7.25 -3.64
CA PHE A 49 -10.80 7.73 -2.75
C PHE A 49 -11.30 8.84 -1.83
N ASP A 50 -12.30 9.62 -2.25
CA ASP A 50 -12.86 10.72 -1.47
C ASP A 50 -13.48 10.20 -0.16
N GLU A 51 -14.13 9.04 -0.20
CA GLU A 51 -14.68 8.40 1.01
C GLU A 51 -13.58 7.99 1.99
N ILE A 52 -12.46 7.45 1.49
CA ILE A 52 -11.32 7.07 2.31
C ILE A 52 -10.61 8.30 2.90
N GLU A 53 -10.43 9.35 2.09
CA GLU A 53 -9.81 10.60 2.52
C GLU A 53 -10.62 11.23 3.67
N ARG A 54 -11.95 11.26 3.56
CA ARG A 54 -12.82 11.75 4.65
C ARG A 54 -12.61 11.01 5.97
N PHE A 55 -12.42 9.69 5.94
CA PHE A 55 -12.07 8.95 7.16
C PHE A 55 -10.68 9.35 7.71
N GLN A 56 -9.69 9.56 6.83
CA GLN A 56 -8.35 9.99 7.25
C GLN A 56 -8.40 11.39 7.88
N ALA A 57 -9.06 12.35 7.24
CA ALA A 57 -9.15 13.74 7.69
C ALA A 57 -9.94 13.89 9.01
N SER A 58 -10.86 12.97 9.30
CA SER A 58 -11.64 12.95 10.54
C SER A 58 -11.06 12.03 11.63
N ASP A 59 -9.88 11.45 11.40
CA ASP A 59 -9.24 10.45 12.28
C ASP A 59 -10.12 9.21 12.59
N ASP A 60 -11.14 8.92 11.76
CA ASP A 60 -12.00 7.73 11.88
C ASP A 60 -11.36 6.51 11.20
N TRP A 61 -10.22 6.09 11.75
CA TRP A 61 -9.47 4.91 11.31
C TRP A 61 -10.29 3.62 11.46
N ASP A 62 -11.12 3.52 12.51
CA ASP A 62 -11.97 2.35 12.73
C ASP A 62 -13.05 2.23 11.64
N GLY A 63 -13.63 3.34 11.21
CA GLY A 63 -14.56 3.43 10.08
C GLY A 63 -13.90 3.00 8.77
N ALA A 64 -12.71 3.54 8.48
CA ALA A 64 -11.95 3.17 7.31
C ALA A 64 -11.61 1.67 7.29
N GLY A 65 -11.20 1.12 8.43
CA GLY A 65 -10.86 -0.30 8.57
C GLY A 65 -12.07 -1.21 8.43
N ARG A 66 -13.26 -0.82 8.93
CA ARG A 66 -14.51 -1.56 8.67
C ARG A 66 -14.86 -1.57 7.19
N LEU A 67 -14.77 -0.42 6.52
CA LEU A 67 -15.08 -0.31 5.09
C LEU A 67 -14.13 -1.17 4.25
N LEU A 68 -12.82 -0.99 4.43
CA LEU A 68 -11.80 -1.74 3.68
C LEU A 68 -11.82 -3.23 4.03
N GLY A 69 -12.07 -3.59 5.29
CA GLY A 69 -12.27 -4.97 5.71
C GLY A 69 -13.47 -5.63 5.03
N GLY A 70 -14.59 -4.91 4.90
CA GLY A 70 -15.75 -5.38 4.15
C GLY A 70 -15.43 -5.62 2.66
N LYS A 71 -14.68 -4.71 2.02
CA LYS A 71 -14.20 -4.90 0.64
C LYS A 71 -13.26 -6.11 0.52
N ALA A 72 -12.35 -6.28 1.47
CA ALA A 72 -11.45 -7.43 1.53
C ALA A 72 -12.19 -8.76 1.71
N TRP A 73 -13.22 -8.78 2.55
CA TRP A 73 -14.11 -9.92 2.70
C TRP A 73 -14.83 -10.26 1.38
N SER A 74 -15.29 -9.26 0.62
CA SER A 74 -15.85 -9.51 -0.72
C SER A 74 -14.82 -10.14 -1.68
N LEU A 75 -13.56 -9.69 -1.64
CA LEU A 75 -12.48 -10.29 -2.44
C LEU A 75 -12.21 -11.75 -2.04
N ALA A 76 -12.24 -12.06 -0.75
CA ALA A 76 -12.10 -13.43 -0.24
C ALA A 76 -13.21 -14.34 -0.77
N ASN A 77 -14.47 -13.90 -0.72
CA ASN A 77 -15.60 -14.67 -1.27
C ASN A 77 -15.56 -14.79 -2.80
N ALA A 78 -14.89 -13.88 -3.48
CA ALA A 78 -14.64 -13.96 -4.92
C ALA A 78 -13.47 -14.88 -5.30
N GLY A 79 -12.77 -15.47 -4.31
CA GLY A 79 -11.70 -16.45 -4.52
C GLY A 79 -10.28 -15.91 -4.39
N ALA A 80 -10.09 -14.72 -3.80
CA ALA A 80 -8.75 -14.27 -3.41
C ALA A 80 -8.18 -15.18 -2.31
N GLU A 81 -6.87 -15.45 -2.38
CA GLU A 81 -6.16 -16.30 -1.41
C GLU A 81 -5.17 -15.53 -0.52
N ALA A 82 -4.90 -14.28 -0.88
CA ALA A 82 -4.15 -13.30 -0.10
C ALA A 82 -4.52 -11.89 -0.56
N LEU A 83 -4.25 -10.90 0.29
CA LEU A 83 -4.58 -9.51 0.05
C LEU A 83 -3.34 -8.67 -0.21
N LEU A 84 -3.51 -7.65 -1.06
CA LEU A 84 -2.56 -6.58 -1.27
C LEU A 84 -3.30 -5.25 -1.12
N LEU A 85 -2.76 -4.37 -0.28
CA LEU A 85 -3.26 -3.02 -0.10
C LEU A 85 -2.39 -2.06 -0.93
N CYS A 86 -2.96 -1.44 -1.96
CA CYS A 86 -2.23 -0.62 -2.93
C CYS A 86 -1.98 0.82 -2.43
N THR A 87 -1.64 0.97 -1.15
CA THR A 87 -1.38 2.27 -0.50
C THR A 87 -0.59 2.07 0.78
N ASN A 88 0.27 3.03 1.16
CA ASN A 88 1.02 2.95 2.40
C ASN A 88 0.18 3.36 3.61
N THR A 89 -0.55 4.49 3.51
CA THR A 89 -1.32 5.08 4.62
C THR A 89 -2.29 4.08 5.26
N MET A 90 -3.06 3.36 4.44
CA MET A 90 -4.10 2.46 4.98
C MET A 90 -3.57 1.19 5.62
N HIS A 91 -2.26 0.95 5.62
CA HIS A 91 -1.69 -0.13 6.44
C HIS A 91 -1.85 0.15 7.94
N ARG A 92 -2.17 1.40 8.32
CA ARG A 92 -2.63 1.76 9.67
C ARG A 92 -3.76 0.87 10.20
N VAL A 93 -4.61 0.34 9.31
CA VAL A 93 -5.76 -0.52 9.62
C VAL A 93 -5.60 -1.95 9.08
N ALA A 94 -4.37 -2.36 8.70
CA ALA A 94 -4.09 -3.66 8.10
C ALA A 94 -4.60 -4.83 8.96
N SER A 95 -4.35 -4.82 10.27
CA SER A 95 -4.79 -5.89 11.17
C SER A 95 -6.31 -6.05 11.22
N GLN A 96 -7.07 -4.95 11.10
CA GLN A 96 -8.52 -4.99 11.04
C GLN A 96 -9.02 -5.58 9.71
N ILE A 97 -8.34 -5.23 8.60
CA ILE A 97 -8.63 -5.80 7.27
C ILE A 97 -8.39 -7.32 7.28
N GLU A 98 -7.26 -7.78 7.82
CA GLU A 98 -6.94 -9.21 7.96
C GLU A 98 -7.99 -9.93 8.81
N ALA A 99 -8.34 -9.37 9.98
CA ALA A 99 -9.32 -9.96 10.88
C ALA A 99 -10.72 -10.10 10.24
N ILE A 100 -11.18 -9.10 9.49
CA ILE A 100 -12.51 -9.11 8.86
C ILE A 100 -12.53 -10.04 7.63
N SER A 101 -11.47 -10.04 6.83
CA SER A 101 -11.42 -10.83 5.59
C SER A 101 -11.10 -12.30 5.81
N GLY A 102 -10.39 -12.64 6.90
CA GLY A 102 -9.84 -13.98 7.12
C GLY A 102 -8.71 -14.37 6.17
N LEU A 103 -8.18 -13.42 5.38
CA LEU A 103 -7.08 -13.64 4.46
C LEU A 103 -5.78 -13.00 4.96
N PRO A 104 -4.62 -13.60 4.69
CA PRO A 104 -3.33 -12.97 4.97
C PRO A 104 -3.14 -11.73 4.08
N LEU A 105 -2.66 -10.64 4.67
CA LEU A 105 -2.30 -9.41 3.94
C LEU A 105 -0.79 -9.35 3.73
N LEU A 106 -0.37 -9.18 2.48
CA LEU A 106 1.03 -8.96 2.10
C LEU A 106 1.42 -7.52 2.46
N HIS A 107 1.92 -7.33 3.68
CA HIS A 107 2.17 -6.00 4.25
C HIS A 107 3.33 -5.28 3.56
N VAL A 108 3.11 -4.03 3.13
CA VAL A 108 4.14 -3.25 2.40
C VAL A 108 5.42 -3.07 3.22
N GLY A 109 5.28 -2.82 4.53
CA GLY A 109 6.41 -2.73 5.47
C GLY A 109 7.30 -3.98 5.49
N ASP A 110 6.73 -5.18 5.30
CA ASP A 110 7.53 -6.42 5.30
C ASP A 110 8.36 -6.54 4.02
N ALA A 111 7.72 -6.26 2.89
CA ALA A 111 8.39 -6.27 1.59
C ALA A 111 9.51 -5.22 1.54
N CYS A 112 9.25 -4.01 2.04
CA CYS A 112 10.23 -2.93 2.12
C CYS A 112 11.36 -3.28 3.09
N GLY A 113 11.04 -3.71 4.32
CA GLY A 113 12.04 -4.05 5.34
C GLY A 113 12.99 -5.15 4.88
N ALA A 114 12.45 -6.22 4.27
CA ALA A 114 13.25 -7.30 3.72
C ALA A 114 14.18 -6.82 2.59
N ALA A 115 13.68 -5.96 1.69
CA ALA A 115 14.49 -5.40 0.60
C ALA A 115 15.60 -4.47 1.11
N ILE A 116 15.30 -3.61 2.09
CA ILE A 116 16.27 -2.68 2.71
C ILE A 116 17.39 -3.46 3.40
N ARG A 117 17.04 -4.48 4.19
CA ARG A 117 18.03 -5.34 4.85
C ARG A 117 18.83 -6.18 3.86
N GLY A 118 18.19 -6.68 2.81
CA GLY A 118 18.86 -7.37 1.70
C GLY A 118 19.90 -6.49 0.98
N ALA A 119 19.69 -5.17 0.96
CA ALA A 119 20.65 -4.20 0.44
C ALA A 119 21.77 -3.83 1.45
N GLY A 120 21.79 -4.42 2.65
CA GLY A 120 22.79 -4.13 3.68
C GLY A 120 22.60 -2.78 4.39
N LEU A 121 21.46 -2.12 4.19
CA LEU A 121 21.15 -0.83 4.80
C LEU A 121 20.52 -1.03 6.18
N ARG A 122 20.83 -0.11 7.11
CA ARG A 122 20.27 -0.08 8.48
C ARG A 122 19.65 1.24 8.87
N ARG A 123 19.87 2.30 8.09
CA ARG A 123 19.35 3.65 8.35
C ARG A 123 18.81 4.22 7.05
N ILE A 124 17.54 4.62 7.05
CA ILE A 124 16.83 5.06 5.84
C ILE A 124 16.01 6.32 6.12
N GLY A 125 15.70 7.07 5.05
CA GLY A 125 14.69 8.13 5.07
C GLY A 125 13.34 7.59 4.60
N LEU A 126 12.26 7.99 5.27
CA LEU A 126 10.88 7.65 4.90
C LEU A 126 10.15 8.91 4.42
N LEU A 127 9.68 8.87 3.17
CA LEU A 127 8.77 9.86 2.60
C LEU A 127 7.43 9.21 2.33
N GLY A 128 6.36 9.95 2.61
CA GLY A 128 4.99 9.50 2.40
C GLY A 128 4.01 10.59 2.78
N THR A 129 2.74 10.23 2.98
CA THR A 129 1.79 11.16 3.59
C THR A 129 2.25 11.52 5.00
N ARG A 130 1.76 12.66 5.52
CA ARG A 130 1.96 13.01 6.93
C ARG A 130 1.57 11.87 7.87
N TYR A 131 0.45 11.18 7.59
CA TYR A 131 0.04 9.99 8.33
C TYR A 131 1.12 8.90 8.36
N THR A 132 1.72 8.55 7.23
CA THR A 132 2.79 7.54 7.17
C THR A 132 4.07 7.97 7.89
N MET A 133 4.38 9.27 7.88
CA MET A 133 5.61 9.80 8.50
C MET A 133 5.45 10.13 9.99
N GLU A 134 4.22 10.28 10.50
CA GLU A 134 3.96 10.71 11.89
C GLU A 134 3.18 9.69 12.73
N MET A 135 2.38 8.82 12.11
CA MET A 135 1.69 7.75 12.82
C MET A 135 2.57 6.51 12.74
N ASN A 136 3.16 6.10 13.85
CA ASN A 136 4.24 5.12 13.91
C ASN A 136 3.95 3.72 13.30
N PHE A 137 2.75 3.41 12.80
CA PHE A 137 2.37 2.08 12.31
C PHE A 137 3.36 1.45 11.29
N LEU A 138 3.91 2.25 10.37
CA LEU A 138 4.90 1.77 9.40
C LEU A 138 6.32 1.85 9.95
N ILE A 139 6.63 2.93 10.68
CA ILE A 139 7.94 3.14 11.31
C ILE A 139 8.21 2.01 12.31
N ASP A 140 7.35 1.82 13.31
CA ASP A 140 7.44 0.77 14.32
C ASP A 140 7.62 -0.60 13.67
N ARG A 141 6.87 -0.90 12.60
CA ARG A 141 7.01 -2.18 11.91
C ARG A 141 8.40 -2.36 11.30
N LEU A 142 8.93 -1.33 10.63
CA LEU A 142 10.27 -1.36 10.04
C LEU A 142 11.35 -1.43 11.12
N GLU A 143 11.23 -0.67 12.20
CA GLU A 143 12.22 -0.64 13.27
C GLU A 143 12.23 -1.96 14.06
N GLN A 144 11.05 -2.44 14.49
CA GLN A 144 10.93 -3.60 15.37
C GLN A 144 11.15 -4.93 14.64
N GLN A 145 10.66 -5.09 13.40
CA GLN A 145 10.77 -6.37 12.69
C GLN A 145 12.05 -6.50 11.88
N PHE A 146 12.65 -5.37 11.46
CA PHE A 146 13.79 -5.38 10.55
C PHE A 146 15.04 -4.70 11.11
N ASP A 147 15.01 -4.19 12.35
CA ASP A 147 16.17 -3.54 12.99
C ASP A 147 16.69 -2.39 12.08
N LEU A 148 15.77 -1.51 11.71
CA LEU A 148 16.02 -0.32 10.91
C LEU A 148 15.93 0.91 11.80
N GLN A 149 16.75 1.93 11.49
CA GLN A 149 16.56 3.28 11.98
C GLN A 149 15.84 4.09 10.89
N VAL A 150 14.64 4.57 11.19
CA VAL A 150 13.85 5.35 10.22
C VAL A 150 13.93 6.83 10.56
N LEU A 151 14.35 7.63 9.58
CA LEU A 151 14.34 9.08 9.67
C LEU A 151 13.19 9.65 8.84
N VAL A 152 12.55 10.70 9.35
CA VAL A 152 11.56 11.48 8.60
C VAL A 152 12.02 12.93 8.48
N PRO A 153 11.56 13.68 7.46
CA PRO A 153 11.88 15.10 7.33
C PRO A 153 11.36 15.93 8.51
N GLU A 154 11.82 17.18 8.59
CA GLU A 154 11.27 18.18 9.51
C GLU A 154 9.82 18.57 9.16
N SER A 155 9.12 19.23 10.07
CA SER A 155 7.67 19.50 9.98
C SER A 155 7.24 20.16 8.66
N ASP A 156 7.96 21.20 8.22
CA ASP A 156 7.59 21.97 7.03
C ASP A 156 7.76 21.13 5.75
N ASP A 157 8.82 20.31 5.69
CA ASP A 157 9.05 19.40 4.58
C ASP A 157 7.99 18.29 4.53
N ARG A 158 7.55 17.78 5.69
CA ARG A 158 6.47 16.79 5.75
C ARG A 158 5.15 17.36 5.24
N GLN A 159 4.84 18.62 5.56
CA GLN A 159 3.66 19.30 5.05
C GLN A 159 3.73 19.48 3.53
N LEU A 160 4.89 19.90 3.01
CA LEU A 160 5.14 20.00 1.57
C LEU A 160 4.91 18.67 0.86
N VAL A 161 5.53 17.60 1.34
CA VAL A 161 5.40 16.25 0.74
C VAL A 161 3.94 15.79 0.76
N HIS A 162 3.23 15.97 1.88
CA HIS A 162 1.83 15.59 1.99
C HIS A 162 0.94 16.35 1.00
N ARG A 163 1.12 17.68 0.90
CA ARG A 163 0.38 18.51 -0.06
C ARG A 163 0.63 18.06 -1.50
N VAL A 164 1.89 17.85 -1.89
CA VAL A 164 2.24 17.39 -3.25
C VAL A 164 1.58 16.04 -3.57
N ILE A 165 1.51 15.13 -2.59
CA ILE A 165 0.83 13.84 -2.79
C ILE A 165 -0.65 14.02 -3.10
N PHE A 166 -1.40 14.78 -2.29
CA PHE A 166 -2.85 14.91 -2.43
C PHE A 166 -3.27 15.85 -3.56
N ASP A 167 -2.62 17.01 -3.66
CA ASP A 167 -3.03 18.08 -4.56
C ASP A 167 -2.52 17.87 -6.00
N GLU A 168 -1.42 17.11 -6.17
CA GLU A 168 -0.82 16.86 -7.49
C GLU A 168 -0.86 15.38 -7.86
N LEU A 169 -0.15 14.52 -7.13
CA LEU A 169 0.12 13.15 -7.56
C LEU A 169 -1.15 12.28 -7.61
N CYS A 170 -2.06 12.47 -6.65
CA CYS A 170 -3.37 11.82 -6.63
C CYS A 170 -4.35 12.36 -7.68
N GLN A 171 -3.98 13.44 -8.40
CA GLN A 171 -4.70 13.95 -9.57
C GLN A 171 -3.97 13.61 -10.88
N GLY A 172 -2.88 12.84 -10.81
CA GLY A 172 -2.04 12.52 -11.97
C GLY A 172 -1.17 13.67 -12.45
N GLU A 173 -1.05 14.74 -11.68
CA GLU A 173 -0.23 15.91 -12.01
C GLU A 173 1.18 15.76 -11.44
N VAL A 174 2.18 16.22 -12.20
CA VAL A 174 3.56 16.28 -11.71
C VAL A 174 4.15 17.63 -12.07
N LEU A 175 4.13 18.57 -11.12
CA LEU A 175 4.52 19.94 -11.37
C LEU A 175 6.04 20.13 -11.26
N ALA A 176 6.60 20.98 -12.12
CA ALA A 176 8.04 21.27 -12.10
C ALA A 176 8.47 22.03 -10.83
N SER A 177 7.55 22.77 -10.20
CA SER A 177 7.77 23.45 -8.92
C SER A 177 8.08 22.47 -7.79
N SER A 178 7.51 21.28 -7.84
CA SER A 178 7.57 20.26 -6.78
C SER A 178 8.74 19.27 -6.97
N ARG A 179 9.56 19.48 -8.01
CA ARG A 179 10.76 18.69 -8.33
C ARG A 179 12.08 19.39 -7.97
N ARG A 180 12.02 20.57 -7.35
CA ARG A 180 13.18 21.43 -7.08
C ARG A 180 13.86 21.08 -5.78
#